data_AF-A0A8B6DJ44-F1
#
_entry.id   AF-A0A8B6DJ44-F1
#
_cell.length_a   1.000
_cell.length_b   1.000
_cell.length_c   1.000
_cell.angle_alpha   90.00
_cell.angle_beta   90.00
_cell.angle_gamma   90.00
#
_symmetry.space_group_name_H-M   'P 1'
#
loop_
_entity.id
_entity.type
_entity.pdbx_description
1 polymer ?
#
loop_
_entity_poly.entity_id
_entity_poly.type
_entity_poly.pdbx_seq_one_letter_code
_entity_poly.pdbx_strand_id
1 'polypeptide(L)'
;MSRFYCVVAVIFTMCHVVNAGSLTRQCHASKGTCTKQGFRSTCKTAFGPEWTYIGKCCRGGQCCKFQCEDLQPQQNGNVSVSGRDIGDVANFSCKCRYTLLGSQSLRCTDSGWDGDIPICHACPFTQFSFHGKRYLLMCDQVPMPLALSTCRDLGGHLPSLETREESNYLKRIATLINSSHDWWIGLQHNNTEGTFNWVSGQPLSYTDWYQGTPIQPDNKNKAGAGPANCAALVFSYQYQWGDENCDSPKQMICESREFYSSVDYYDDFYDFFFGDNCGATWDWDVIDIP
;
A
#
# COMPACT_ATOMS: atom_id res chain seq x y z
N MET A 1 -30.02 41.27 50.85
CA MET A 1 -30.35 39.96 51.45
C MET A 1 -31.67 39.51 50.86
N SER A 2 -31.66 38.56 49.91
CA SER A 2 -32.91 37.99 49.43
C SER A 2 -32.73 36.49 49.27
N ARG A 3 -33.28 35.75 50.23
CA ARG A 3 -33.45 34.30 50.16
C ARG A 3 -34.52 34.01 49.10
N PHE A 4 -34.24 33.10 48.18
CA PHE A 4 -35.26 32.52 47.31
C PHE A 4 -35.54 31.08 47.76
N TYR A 5 -36.81 30.78 47.94
CA TYR A 5 -37.32 29.46 48.32
C TYR A 5 -37.27 28.50 47.13
N CYS A 6 -36.91 27.24 47.39
CA CYS A 6 -37.07 26.15 46.43
C CYS A 6 -38.56 25.84 46.24
N VAL A 7 -39.04 25.98 45.00
CA VAL A 7 -40.27 25.30 44.55
C VAL A 7 -39.84 24.09 43.74
N VAL A 8 -40.19 22.91 44.24
CA VAL A 8 -40.04 21.65 43.52
C VAL A 8 -41.09 21.62 42.41
N ALA A 9 -40.65 21.78 41.16
CA ALA A 9 -41.40 21.41 39.98
C ALA A 9 -40.46 20.63 39.04
N VAL A 10 -40.89 19.41 38.71
CA VAL A 10 -40.14 18.39 37.98
C VAL A 10 -40.09 18.76 36.47
N ILE A 11 -38.98 18.39 35.82
CA ILE A 11 -38.77 18.26 34.36
C ILE A 11 -38.53 19.57 33.60
N PHE A 12 -37.26 19.90 33.39
CA PHE A 12 -36.59 20.34 32.14
C PHE A 12 -35.32 21.09 32.52
N THR A 13 -34.20 20.36 32.61
CA THR A 13 -32.89 20.95 32.88
C THR A 13 -32.47 21.78 31.67
N MET A 14 -32.58 23.10 31.78
CA MET A 14 -32.06 24.04 30.80
C MET A 14 -30.55 23.87 30.63
N CYS A 15 -30.08 23.72 29.40
CA CYS A 15 -28.66 23.67 29.05
C CYS A 15 -28.02 25.05 29.32
N HIS A 16 -27.04 25.13 30.23
CA HIS A 16 -26.23 26.33 30.39
C HIS A 16 -25.15 26.40 29.29
N VAL A 17 -25.10 27.53 28.58
CA VAL A 17 -24.03 27.90 27.63
C VAL A 17 -22.82 28.38 28.43
N VAL A 18 -21.65 27.74 28.25
CA VAL A 18 -20.45 28.04 29.06
C VAL A 18 -19.45 28.99 28.35
N ASN A 19 -19.54 29.23 27.04
CA ASN A 19 -18.75 30.31 26.40
C ASN A 19 -19.26 30.71 25.00
N ALA A 20 -19.14 32.01 24.68
CA ALA A 20 -19.49 32.59 23.39
C ALA A 20 -18.40 32.28 22.35
N GLY A 21 -18.61 31.23 21.55
CA GLY A 21 -17.74 30.87 20.42
C GLY A 21 -17.82 29.39 20.03
N SER A 22 -18.16 28.51 20.98
CA SER A 22 -18.40 27.08 20.74
C SER A 22 -19.69 26.65 21.43
N LEU A 23 -20.61 26.02 20.70
CA LEU A 23 -21.84 25.48 21.27
C LEU A 23 -21.51 24.23 22.09
N THR A 24 -21.23 24.42 23.37
CA THR A 24 -21.02 23.34 24.33
C THR A 24 -22.36 22.95 24.95
N ARG A 25 -22.74 21.68 24.83
CA ARG A 25 -23.96 21.12 25.45
C ARG A 25 -23.56 20.06 26.49
N GLN A 26 -24.25 20.03 27.62
CA GLN A 26 -24.11 18.94 28.58
C GLN A 26 -24.76 17.69 27.99
N CYS A 27 -24.00 16.58 27.96
CA CYS A 27 -24.52 15.29 27.55
C CYS A 27 -24.93 14.47 28.76
N HIS A 28 -26.13 13.90 28.72
CA HIS A 28 -26.55 12.95 29.73
C HIS A 28 -26.15 11.52 29.34
N ALA A 29 -25.33 10.90 30.18
CA ALA A 29 -25.59 9.55 30.66
C ALA A 29 -25.42 9.56 32.20
N SER A 30 -24.35 10.21 32.68
CA SER A 30 -24.33 11.12 33.85
C SER A 30 -23.01 11.92 33.88
N LYS A 31 -23.05 13.18 33.41
CA LYS A 31 -22.00 14.24 33.43
C LYS A 31 -20.87 14.21 32.37
N GLY A 32 -21.20 14.10 31.08
CA GLY A 32 -20.26 14.38 29.97
C GLY A 32 -20.44 15.77 29.33
N THR A 33 -19.44 16.25 28.58
CA THR A 33 -19.54 17.48 27.77
C THR A 33 -19.40 17.18 26.28
N CYS A 34 -20.29 17.78 25.48
CA CYS A 34 -20.18 17.81 24.02
C CYS A 34 -19.79 19.23 23.59
N THR A 35 -18.73 19.36 22.82
CA THR A 35 -18.33 20.63 22.21
C THR A 35 -18.51 20.54 20.70
N LYS A 36 -19.35 21.41 20.13
CA LYS A 36 -19.51 21.54 18.67
C LYS A 36 -18.87 22.85 18.20
N GLN A 37 -17.83 22.74 17.37
CA GLN A 37 -17.18 23.85 16.67
C GLN A 37 -17.24 23.59 15.16
N GLY A 38 -18.15 24.26 14.44
CA GLY A 38 -18.41 23.97 13.03
C GLY A 38 -18.95 22.55 12.81
N PHE A 39 -18.28 21.77 11.95
CA PHE A 39 -18.60 20.37 11.66
C PHE A 39 -17.98 19.36 12.64
N ARG A 40 -17.05 19.80 13.51
CA ARG A 40 -16.38 18.91 14.47
C ARG A 40 -17.18 18.85 15.78
N SER A 41 -17.40 17.63 16.27
CA SER A 41 -18.08 17.38 17.54
C SER A 41 -17.25 16.41 18.38
N THR A 42 -16.84 16.82 19.57
CA THR A 42 -16.11 15.96 20.51
C THR A 42 -16.97 15.69 21.73
N CYS A 43 -17.08 14.43 22.13
CA CYS A 43 -17.72 14.02 23.38
C CYS A 43 -16.69 13.48 24.38
N LYS A 44 -16.73 13.99 25.62
CA LYS A 44 -15.99 13.46 26.77
C LYS A 44 -16.95 13.06 27.88
N THR A 45 -16.76 11.89 28.49
CA THR A 45 -17.47 11.50 29.71
C THR A 45 -16.49 11.21 30.84
N ALA A 46 -16.94 11.33 32.09
CA ALA A 46 -16.17 10.95 33.27
C ALA A 46 -16.63 9.56 33.76
N PHE A 47 -15.73 8.59 33.78
CA PHE A 47 -15.92 7.33 34.50
C PHE A 47 -14.71 7.16 35.43
N GLY A 48 -14.81 7.67 36.66
CA GLY A 48 -13.66 7.81 37.58
C GLY A 48 -12.90 9.15 37.41
N PRO A 49 -11.64 9.28 37.88
CA PRO A 49 -10.84 10.50 37.79
C PRO A 49 -10.31 10.79 36.37
N GLU A 50 -10.48 9.88 35.42
CA GLU A 50 -9.96 10.01 34.05
C GLU A 50 -11.08 10.22 33.03
N TRP A 51 -10.79 11.05 32.01
CA TRP A 51 -11.69 11.35 30.90
C TRP A 51 -11.52 10.32 29.78
N THR A 52 -12.56 9.53 29.49
CA THR A 52 -12.54 8.60 28.35
C THR A 52 -13.22 9.25 27.14
N TYR A 53 -12.56 9.21 25.97
CA TYR A 53 -13.13 9.72 24.73
C TYR A 53 -14.16 8.72 24.19
N ILE A 54 -15.43 9.11 24.13
CA ILE A 54 -16.51 8.16 23.77
C ILE A 54 -16.99 8.33 22.32
N GLY A 55 -16.75 9.48 21.66
CA GLY A 55 -17.09 9.64 20.24
C GLY A 55 -17.74 10.96 19.87
N LYS A 56 -18.88 10.90 19.15
CA LYS A 56 -19.58 12.06 18.56
C LYS A 56 -20.83 12.46 19.36
N CYS A 57 -21.32 13.68 19.08
CA CYS A 57 -22.58 14.16 19.64
C CYS A 57 -23.77 13.73 18.76
N CYS A 58 -24.70 12.99 19.36
CA CYS A 58 -25.90 12.49 18.69
C CYS A 58 -27.09 13.45 18.79
N ARG A 59 -28.15 13.12 18.04
CA ARG A 59 -29.45 13.79 18.12
C ARG A 59 -29.96 13.75 19.57
N GLY A 60 -30.37 14.89 20.10
CA GLY A 60 -30.81 15.04 21.50
C GLY A 60 -29.72 15.48 22.48
N GLY A 61 -28.49 15.74 22.02
CA GLY A 61 -27.40 16.22 22.89
C GLY A 61 -26.86 15.13 23.83
N GLN A 62 -26.91 13.87 23.38
CA GLN A 62 -26.31 12.74 24.08
C GLN A 62 -24.96 12.38 23.47
N CYS A 63 -24.08 11.82 24.29
CA CYS A 63 -22.83 11.22 23.85
C CYS A 63 -23.12 9.82 23.30
N CYS A 64 -22.80 9.59 22.03
CA CYS A 64 -22.86 8.25 21.46
C CYS A 64 -21.45 7.72 21.25
N LYS A 65 -21.34 6.39 21.36
CA LYS A 65 -20.16 5.69 20.89
C LYS A 65 -20.00 5.97 19.39
N PHE A 66 -18.87 6.58 18.98
CA PHE A 66 -18.56 6.68 17.56
C PHE A 66 -17.94 5.37 17.12
N GLN A 67 -18.44 4.83 16.03
CA GLN A 67 -17.88 3.65 15.40
C GLN A 67 -17.73 3.90 13.91
N CYS A 68 -16.60 3.48 13.35
CA CYS A 68 -16.37 3.58 11.91
C CYS A 68 -17.37 2.69 11.14
N GLU A 69 -17.59 2.98 9.86
CA GLU A 69 -18.53 2.21 9.04
C GLU A 69 -18.06 0.77 8.85
N ASP A 70 -19.02 -0.16 8.67
CA ASP A 70 -18.72 -1.54 8.32
C ASP A 70 -18.11 -1.60 6.94
N LEU A 71 -16.89 -2.13 6.85
CA LEU A 71 -16.21 -2.35 5.58
C LEU A 71 -16.66 -3.68 4.99
N GLN A 72 -17.05 -3.66 3.72
CA GLN A 72 -17.35 -4.87 2.95
C GLN A 72 -16.09 -5.33 2.21
N PRO A 73 -15.94 -6.64 1.95
CA PRO A 73 -14.90 -7.14 1.05
C PRO A 73 -14.98 -6.45 -0.31
N GLN A 74 -13.86 -5.87 -0.74
CA GLN A 74 -13.71 -5.29 -2.08
C GLN A 74 -13.77 -6.39 -3.15
N GLN A 75 -14.12 -6.04 -4.39
CA GLN A 75 -14.07 -6.99 -5.51
C GLN A 75 -12.65 -7.56 -5.63
N ASN A 76 -12.52 -8.89 -5.64
CA ASN A 76 -11.24 -9.60 -5.64
C ASN A 76 -10.32 -9.26 -4.45
N GLY A 77 -10.88 -8.78 -3.35
CA GLY A 77 -10.17 -8.47 -2.11
C GLY A 77 -10.77 -9.12 -0.88
N ASN A 78 -10.05 -8.99 0.23
CA ASN A 78 -10.49 -9.35 1.56
C ASN A 78 -10.17 -8.20 2.53
N VAL A 79 -10.95 -8.08 3.59
CA VAL A 79 -10.75 -7.10 4.65
C VAL A 79 -10.89 -7.78 6.00
N SER A 80 -9.94 -7.54 6.88
CA SER A 80 -9.95 -8.00 8.27
C SER A 80 -9.95 -6.79 9.20
N VAL A 81 -10.92 -6.73 10.11
CA VAL A 81 -11.16 -5.56 10.95
C VAL A 81 -11.03 -5.98 12.42
N SER A 82 -10.15 -5.33 13.18
CA SER A 82 -9.95 -5.63 14.62
C SER A 82 -11.16 -5.24 15.47
N GLY A 83 -11.88 -4.22 15.01
CA GLY A 83 -13.04 -3.62 15.66
C GLY A 83 -13.41 -2.34 14.93
N ARG A 84 -14.39 -1.60 15.45
CA ARG A 84 -14.89 -0.37 14.82
C ARG A 84 -14.77 0.85 15.74
N ASP A 85 -14.14 0.70 16.89
CA ASP A 85 -13.92 1.76 17.85
C ASP A 85 -12.70 2.58 17.44
N ILE A 86 -12.60 3.81 17.97
CA ILE A 86 -11.48 4.70 17.64
C ILE A 86 -10.16 4.05 18.06
N GLY A 87 -9.22 4.00 17.12
CA GLY A 87 -7.93 3.32 17.27
C GLY A 87 -7.87 1.94 16.63
N ASP A 88 -9.02 1.29 16.37
CA ASP A 88 -9.08 0.02 15.65
C ASP A 88 -8.53 0.13 14.22
N VAL A 89 -8.09 -1.02 13.68
CA VAL A 89 -7.39 -1.10 12.39
C VAL A 89 -8.11 -2.08 11.48
N ALA A 90 -8.31 -1.67 10.23
CA ALA A 90 -8.72 -2.52 9.12
C ALA A 90 -7.49 -2.83 8.26
N ASN A 91 -7.22 -4.11 8.00
CA ASN A 91 -6.18 -4.58 7.10
C ASN A 91 -6.80 -5.18 5.84
N PHE A 92 -6.32 -4.75 4.69
CA PHE A 92 -6.80 -5.17 3.38
C PHE A 92 -5.80 -6.10 2.71
N SER A 93 -6.33 -7.07 1.96
CA SER A 93 -5.54 -7.94 1.09
C SER A 93 -6.28 -8.22 -0.20
N CYS A 94 -5.56 -8.60 -1.24
CA CYS A 94 -6.16 -9.00 -2.51
C CYS A 94 -6.09 -10.51 -2.71
N LYS A 95 -7.06 -11.04 -3.46
CA LYS A 95 -7.00 -12.41 -3.98
C LYS A 95 -5.82 -12.54 -4.95
N CYS A 96 -5.41 -13.77 -5.20
CA CYS A 96 -4.46 -14.15 -6.25
C CYS A 96 -4.68 -13.38 -7.55
N ARG A 97 -3.60 -12.92 -8.19
CA ARG A 97 -3.61 -12.12 -9.43
C ARG A 97 -4.20 -10.71 -9.29
N TYR A 98 -4.43 -10.23 -8.08
CA TYR A 98 -4.82 -8.84 -7.83
C TYR A 98 -3.86 -8.17 -6.86
N THR A 99 -3.68 -6.87 -7.04
CA THR A 99 -2.80 -6.04 -6.23
C THR A 99 -3.56 -4.88 -5.61
N LEU A 100 -3.20 -4.60 -4.36
CA LEU A 100 -3.85 -3.62 -3.55
C LEU A 100 -3.32 -2.22 -3.88
N LEU A 101 -4.14 -1.42 -4.56
CA LEU A 101 -3.84 -0.01 -4.83
C LEU A 101 -4.36 0.83 -3.67
N GLY A 102 -3.43 1.48 -2.95
CA GLY A 102 -3.73 2.32 -1.79
C GLY A 102 -3.14 1.78 -0.49
N SER A 103 -3.62 2.31 0.64
CA SER A 103 -3.10 1.94 1.96
C SER A 103 -3.48 0.50 2.34
N GLN A 104 -2.50 -0.31 2.74
CA GLN A 104 -2.74 -1.68 3.22
C GLN A 104 -3.53 -1.74 4.53
N SER A 105 -3.50 -0.66 5.31
CA SER A 105 -4.26 -0.53 6.54
C SER A 105 -4.88 0.85 6.71
N LEU A 106 -6.06 0.90 7.31
CA LEU A 106 -6.74 2.12 7.72
C LEU A 106 -7.01 2.08 9.22
N ARG A 107 -6.96 3.24 9.87
CA ARG A 107 -7.23 3.40 11.30
C ARG A 107 -8.55 4.14 11.51
N CYS A 108 -9.35 3.64 12.45
CA CYS A 108 -10.59 4.30 12.84
C CYS A 108 -10.30 5.55 13.68
N THR A 109 -10.77 6.71 13.22
CA THR A 109 -10.62 8.03 13.87
C THR A 109 -11.96 8.57 14.33
N ASP A 110 -11.97 9.75 14.95
CA ASP A 110 -13.21 10.46 15.28
C ASP A 110 -13.96 10.99 14.05
N SER A 111 -13.40 10.87 12.84
CA SER A 111 -14.05 11.23 11.57
C SER A 111 -14.47 10.03 10.71
N GLY A 112 -14.07 8.80 11.04
CA GLY A 112 -14.23 7.63 10.19
C GLY A 112 -12.88 6.94 9.95
N TRP A 113 -12.79 6.08 8.96
CA TRP A 113 -11.50 5.54 8.50
C TRP A 113 -10.62 6.68 7.96
N ASP A 114 -9.33 6.69 8.29
CA ASP A 114 -8.39 7.79 8.04
C ASP A 114 -7.83 7.86 6.60
N GLY A 115 -8.46 7.16 5.66
CA GLY A 115 -8.06 7.15 4.26
C GLY A 115 -9.12 6.53 3.37
N ASP A 116 -8.85 6.57 2.07
CA ASP A 116 -9.70 5.94 1.07
C ASP A 116 -9.58 4.42 1.14
N ILE A 117 -10.70 3.73 0.88
CA ILE A 117 -10.72 2.27 0.85
C ILE A 117 -9.90 1.81 -0.37
N PRO A 118 -8.85 0.98 -0.19
CA PRO A 118 -8.00 0.54 -1.28
C PRO A 118 -8.76 -0.40 -2.23
N ILE A 119 -8.33 -0.43 -3.49
CA ILE A 119 -8.94 -1.26 -4.54
C ILE A 119 -8.02 -2.39 -4.94
N CYS A 120 -8.58 -3.58 -5.22
CA CYS A 120 -7.83 -4.69 -5.78
C CYS A 120 -7.88 -4.63 -7.31
N HIS A 121 -6.79 -4.19 -7.91
CA HIS A 121 -6.64 -4.14 -9.36
C HIS A 121 -6.05 -5.45 -9.87
N ALA A 122 -6.54 -5.96 -11.00
CA ALA A 122 -5.96 -7.15 -11.62
C ALA A 122 -4.49 -6.83 -11.95
N CYS A 123 -3.57 -7.63 -11.41
CA CYS A 123 -2.15 -7.56 -11.75
C CYS A 123 -1.68 -8.65 -12.72
N PRO A 124 -2.51 -9.09 -13.68
CA PRO A 124 -2.04 -9.27 -15.03
C PRO A 124 -2.12 -7.90 -15.71
N PHE A 125 -0.94 -7.30 -15.98
CA PHE A 125 -0.75 -6.35 -17.07
C PHE A 125 -1.19 -4.89 -16.85
N THR A 126 -0.83 -4.26 -15.73
CA THR A 126 -0.91 -2.78 -15.70
C THR A 126 0.19 -2.20 -16.60
N GLN A 127 -0.24 -1.70 -17.78
CA GLN A 127 0.66 -1.09 -18.75
C GLN A 127 0.74 0.43 -18.57
N PHE A 128 1.95 0.97 -18.72
CA PHE A 128 2.22 2.39 -18.68
C PHE A 128 3.09 2.79 -19.87
N SER A 129 3.05 4.08 -20.23
CA SER A 129 3.92 4.62 -21.27
C SER A 129 4.65 5.84 -20.72
N PHE A 130 5.95 5.89 -20.97
CA PHE A 130 6.79 7.03 -20.62
C PHE A 130 7.83 7.23 -21.72
N HIS A 131 7.83 8.43 -22.33
CA HIS A 131 8.79 8.84 -23.36
C HIS A 131 8.93 7.83 -24.53
N GLY A 132 7.81 7.24 -24.97
CA GLY A 132 7.80 6.30 -26.09
C GLY A 132 8.23 4.87 -25.74
N LYS A 133 8.62 4.60 -24.49
CA LYS A 133 8.75 3.27 -23.93
C LYS A 133 7.44 2.86 -23.28
N ARG A 134 7.15 1.56 -23.33
CA ARG A 134 6.04 0.96 -22.61
C ARG A 134 6.57 0.09 -21.49
N TYR A 135 5.85 0.08 -20.38
CA TYR A 135 6.17 -0.70 -19.19
C TYR A 135 5.01 -1.61 -18.85
N LEU A 136 5.30 -2.85 -18.51
CA LEU A 136 4.33 -3.85 -18.10
C LEU A 136 4.70 -4.34 -16.70
N LEU A 137 3.82 -4.11 -15.73
CA LEU A 137 4.04 -4.55 -14.36
C LEU A 137 3.35 -5.89 -14.12
N MET A 138 4.10 -6.83 -13.56
CA MET A 138 3.61 -8.13 -13.11
C MET A 138 3.95 -8.30 -11.63
N CYS A 139 2.93 -8.62 -10.85
CA CYS A 139 3.03 -8.66 -9.40
C CYS A 139 3.44 -10.02 -8.84
N ASP A 140 3.55 -11.04 -9.70
CA ASP A 140 4.12 -12.33 -9.32
C ASP A 140 5.58 -12.14 -8.89
N GLN A 141 5.90 -12.64 -7.70
CA GLN A 141 7.26 -12.57 -7.19
C GLN A 141 8.06 -13.76 -7.72
N VAL A 142 9.06 -13.46 -8.51
CA VAL A 142 9.88 -14.46 -9.19
C VAL A 142 11.36 -14.19 -8.98
N PRO A 143 12.23 -15.21 -9.06
CA PRO A 143 13.66 -15.00 -9.21
C PRO A 143 14.00 -14.22 -10.49
N MET A 144 15.14 -13.52 -10.48
CA MET A 144 15.62 -12.74 -11.63
C MET A 144 15.70 -13.55 -12.93
N PRO A 145 16.21 -14.79 -12.97
CA PRO A 145 16.26 -15.57 -14.21
C PRO A 145 14.88 -15.77 -14.86
N LEU A 146 13.85 -15.99 -14.05
CA LEU A 146 12.48 -16.13 -14.54
C LEU A 146 11.91 -14.79 -15.01
N ALA A 147 12.19 -13.69 -14.29
CA ALA A 147 11.79 -12.36 -14.75
C ALA A 147 12.39 -12.01 -16.12
N LEU A 148 13.65 -12.39 -16.36
CA LEU A 148 14.32 -12.19 -17.64
C LEU A 148 13.66 -12.97 -18.78
N SER A 149 13.39 -14.27 -18.59
CA SER A 149 12.72 -15.08 -19.61
C SER A 149 11.31 -14.56 -19.87
N THR A 150 10.54 -14.26 -18.81
CA THR A 150 9.17 -13.73 -18.95
C THR A 150 9.17 -12.45 -19.77
N CYS A 151 10.00 -11.45 -19.43
CA CYS A 151 10.02 -10.22 -20.21
C CYS A 151 10.46 -10.42 -21.67
N ARG A 152 11.41 -11.32 -21.92
CA ARG A 152 11.84 -11.67 -23.28
C ARG A 152 10.72 -12.31 -24.08
N ASP A 153 10.01 -13.26 -23.47
CA ASP A 153 8.95 -14.01 -24.14
C ASP A 153 7.72 -13.11 -24.40
N LEU A 154 7.56 -12.04 -23.62
CA LEU A 154 6.60 -10.96 -23.86
C LEU A 154 7.07 -9.91 -24.90
N GLY A 155 8.18 -10.15 -25.61
CA GLY A 155 8.71 -9.26 -26.64
C GLY A 155 9.38 -7.99 -26.08
N GLY A 156 9.92 -8.07 -24.86
CA GLY A 156 10.61 -6.98 -24.19
C GLY A 156 11.84 -7.45 -23.42
N HIS A 157 12.20 -6.71 -22.39
CA HIS A 157 13.25 -7.05 -21.43
C HIS A 157 12.94 -6.39 -20.09
N LEU A 158 13.63 -6.77 -19.00
CA LEU A 158 13.56 -6.00 -17.76
C LEU A 158 14.03 -4.55 -18.01
N PRO A 159 13.47 -3.52 -17.35
CA PRO A 159 13.66 -2.14 -17.74
C PRO A 159 15.10 -1.68 -17.57
N SER A 160 15.53 -0.85 -18.51
CA SER A 160 16.79 -0.12 -18.46
C SER A 160 16.51 1.33 -18.09
N LEU A 161 16.97 1.74 -16.92
CA LEU A 161 16.73 3.08 -16.39
C LEU A 161 17.90 3.97 -16.77
N GLU A 162 17.74 4.66 -17.90
CA GLU A 162 18.78 5.44 -18.56
C GLU A 162 18.77 6.91 -18.13
N THR A 163 17.68 7.36 -17.50
CA THR A 163 17.52 8.76 -17.06
C THR A 163 16.94 8.87 -15.66
N ARG A 164 17.21 10.01 -15.02
CA ARG A 164 16.64 10.34 -13.71
C ARG A 164 15.12 10.43 -13.78
N GLU A 165 14.59 10.98 -14.86
CA GLU A 165 13.16 11.16 -15.08
C GLU A 165 12.44 9.82 -15.18
N GLU A 166 13.02 8.87 -15.91
CA GLU A 166 12.52 7.50 -16.05
C GLU A 166 12.58 6.72 -14.72
N SER A 167 13.71 6.80 -14.00
CA SER A 167 13.81 6.21 -12.65
C SER A 167 12.73 6.76 -11.73
N ASN A 168 12.57 8.09 -11.66
CA ASN A 168 11.54 8.72 -10.85
C ASN A 168 10.11 8.31 -11.26
N TYR A 169 9.87 8.10 -12.56
CA TYR A 169 8.58 7.63 -13.05
C TYR A 169 8.26 6.23 -12.51
N LEU A 170 9.18 5.26 -12.68
CA LEU A 170 8.95 3.91 -12.18
C LEU A 170 8.86 3.85 -10.64
N LYS A 171 9.64 4.65 -9.90
CA LYS A 171 9.50 4.73 -8.43
C LYS A 171 8.11 5.20 -8.01
N ARG A 172 7.54 6.18 -8.71
CA ARG A 172 6.16 6.66 -8.44
C ARG A 172 5.16 5.55 -8.71
N ILE A 173 5.27 4.86 -9.84
CA ILE A 173 4.39 3.76 -10.19
C ILE A 173 4.52 2.61 -9.17
N ALA A 174 5.73 2.22 -8.78
CA ALA A 174 5.98 1.22 -7.75
C ALA A 174 5.37 1.60 -6.39
N THR A 175 5.48 2.88 -6.00
CA THR A 175 4.86 3.42 -4.78
C THR A 175 3.33 3.35 -4.82
N LEU A 176 2.72 3.61 -5.99
CA LEU A 176 1.27 3.63 -6.16
C LEU A 176 0.67 2.22 -6.21
N ILE A 177 1.38 1.28 -6.84
CA ILE A 177 0.86 -0.06 -7.12
C ILE A 177 1.14 -1.02 -5.99
N ASN A 178 2.34 -0.98 -5.42
CA ASN A 178 2.69 -1.93 -4.39
C ASN A 178 3.76 -1.40 -3.45
N SER A 179 3.29 -0.63 -2.45
CA SER A 179 4.10 0.07 -1.46
C SER A 179 4.75 -0.84 -0.42
N SER A 180 5.04 -2.12 -0.72
CA SER A 180 5.68 -3.03 0.23
C SER A 180 6.59 -4.08 -0.41
N HIS A 181 6.72 -4.09 -1.74
CA HIS A 181 7.50 -5.10 -2.47
C HIS A 181 8.57 -4.47 -3.35
N ASP A 182 9.65 -5.21 -3.54
CA ASP A 182 10.74 -4.85 -4.45
C ASP A 182 10.43 -5.27 -5.89
N TRP A 183 11.05 -4.57 -6.85
CA TRP A 183 10.83 -4.79 -8.28
C TRP A 183 12.14 -5.01 -9.03
N TRP A 184 12.22 -6.07 -9.82
CA TRP A 184 13.37 -6.33 -10.69
C TRP A 184 13.52 -5.25 -11.77
N ILE A 185 14.78 -4.84 -11.99
CA ILE A 185 15.20 -4.03 -13.13
C ILE A 185 16.27 -4.77 -13.91
N GLY A 186 16.52 -4.36 -15.15
CA GLY A 186 17.37 -5.09 -16.09
C GLY A 186 18.86 -4.96 -15.85
N LEU A 187 19.33 -4.59 -14.65
CA LEU A 187 20.75 -4.39 -14.38
C LEU A 187 21.34 -5.64 -13.71
N GLN A 188 22.40 -6.20 -14.30
CA GLN A 188 23.08 -7.39 -13.77
C GLN A 188 24.58 -7.16 -13.65
N HIS A 189 25.18 -7.73 -12.62
CA HIS A 189 26.62 -7.72 -12.41
C HIS A 189 27.29 -8.78 -13.29
N ASN A 190 28.19 -8.33 -14.16
CA ASN A 190 29.06 -9.18 -14.94
C ASN A 190 30.32 -9.51 -14.14
N ASN A 191 30.42 -10.74 -13.63
CA ASN A 191 31.55 -11.19 -12.82
C ASN A 191 32.88 -11.27 -13.60
N THR A 192 32.83 -11.34 -14.94
CA THR A 192 34.04 -11.39 -15.79
C THR A 192 34.62 -9.99 -16.02
N GLU A 193 33.76 -8.99 -16.19
CA GLU A 193 34.16 -7.59 -16.42
C GLU A 193 34.27 -6.79 -15.11
N GLY A 194 33.66 -7.28 -14.02
CA GLY A 194 33.59 -6.60 -12.74
C GLY A 194 32.67 -5.37 -12.75
N THR A 195 31.71 -5.32 -13.67
CA THR A 195 30.84 -4.16 -13.92
C THR A 195 29.37 -4.56 -14.03
N PHE A 196 28.47 -3.61 -13.74
CA PHE A 196 27.04 -3.78 -14.00
C PHE A 196 26.70 -3.41 -15.45
N ASN A 197 25.88 -4.24 -16.10
CA ASN A 197 25.43 -4.05 -17.48
C ASN A 197 23.90 -4.20 -17.56
N TRP A 198 23.27 -3.41 -18.44
CA TRP A 198 21.85 -3.57 -18.75
C TRP A 198 21.63 -4.78 -19.66
N VAL A 199 20.61 -5.59 -19.38
CA VAL A 199 20.21 -6.71 -20.25
C VAL A 199 19.69 -6.27 -21.63
N SER A 200 19.33 -4.99 -21.77
CA SER A 200 19.01 -4.38 -23.06
C SER A 200 20.25 -4.10 -23.94
N GLY A 201 21.45 -4.17 -23.36
CA GLY A 201 22.70 -3.77 -24.01
C GLY A 201 22.95 -2.25 -24.03
N GLN A 202 22.07 -1.44 -23.45
CA GLN A 202 22.31 0.01 -23.34
C GLN A 202 23.51 0.30 -22.42
N PRO A 203 24.26 1.40 -22.66
CA PRO A 203 25.36 1.78 -21.79
C PRO A 203 24.86 2.24 -20.42
N LEU A 204 25.56 1.87 -19.36
CA LEU A 204 25.28 2.35 -18.00
C LEU A 204 25.81 3.77 -17.81
N SER A 205 25.04 4.77 -18.23
CA SER A 205 25.38 6.21 -18.14
C SER A 205 24.74 6.93 -16.95
N TYR A 206 23.68 6.35 -16.39
CA TYR A 206 22.95 6.87 -15.24
C TYR A 206 22.88 5.80 -14.15
N THR A 207 22.98 6.23 -12.89
CA THR A 207 22.78 5.34 -11.74
C THR A 207 21.95 6.01 -10.65
N ASP A 208 21.20 5.19 -9.92
CA ASP A 208 20.36 5.63 -8.80
C ASP A 208 20.47 4.68 -7.60
N TRP A 209 21.69 4.20 -7.38
CA TRP A 209 22.04 3.37 -6.23
C TRP A 209 21.70 4.07 -4.92
N TYR A 210 21.15 3.30 -3.97
CA TYR A 210 20.87 3.80 -2.63
C TYR A 210 22.16 4.29 -1.95
N GLN A 211 22.16 5.56 -1.52
CA GLN A 211 23.33 6.22 -0.91
C GLN A 211 23.23 6.28 0.63
N GLY A 212 22.24 5.62 1.23
CA GLY A 212 22.08 5.55 2.68
C GLY A 212 22.98 4.50 3.32
N THR A 213 22.56 3.95 4.46
CA THR A 213 23.26 2.86 5.13
C THR A 213 22.43 1.58 5.02
N PRO A 214 22.94 0.49 4.40
CA PRO A 214 24.21 0.41 3.68
C PRO A 214 24.19 1.18 2.34
N ILE A 215 25.36 1.66 1.90
CA ILE A 215 25.53 2.22 0.54
C ILE A 215 25.44 1.05 -0.44
N GLN A 216 24.87 1.26 -1.63
CA GLN A 216 24.78 0.25 -2.68
C GLN A 216 25.59 0.69 -3.93
N PRO A 217 26.07 -0.25 -4.76
CA PRO A 217 26.07 -1.69 -4.50
C PRO A 217 27.12 -2.06 -3.43
N ASP A 218 26.77 -2.88 -2.45
CA ASP A 218 27.75 -3.35 -1.43
C ASP A 218 28.22 -4.78 -1.63
N ASN A 219 27.68 -5.48 -2.63
CA ASN A 219 27.99 -6.86 -3.01
C ASN A 219 28.04 -7.79 -1.80
N LYS A 220 27.19 -7.53 -0.80
CA LYS A 220 27.14 -8.37 0.39
C LYS A 220 26.26 -9.56 0.09
N ASN A 221 26.89 -10.73 0.11
CA ASN A 221 26.19 -12.00 0.28
C ASN A 221 25.39 -11.90 1.59
N LYS A 222 24.07 -11.66 1.54
CA LYS A 222 23.20 -11.96 2.69
C LYS A 222 23.52 -13.41 3.08
N ALA A 223 23.89 -13.68 4.33
CA ALA A 223 24.48 -14.97 4.70
C ALA A 223 23.66 -16.16 4.17
N GLY A 224 24.24 -16.95 3.27
CA GLY A 224 23.57 -18.09 2.61
C GLY A 224 22.91 -17.81 1.24
N ALA A 225 22.97 -16.58 0.72
CA ALA A 225 22.18 -16.13 -0.43
C ALA A 225 22.93 -16.09 -1.78
N GLY A 226 24.12 -16.67 -1.91
CA GLY A 226 24.93 -16.51 -3.12
C GLY A 226 25.36 -15.04 -3.38
N PRO A 227 26.02 -14.75 -4.52
CA PRO A 227 26.46 -13.40 -4.86
C PRO A 227 25.29 -12.49 -5.25
N ALA A 228 25.22 -11.29 -4.64
CA ALA A 228 24.22 -10.26 -4.94
C ALA A 228 24.53 -9.57 -6.28
N ASN A 229 24.18 -10.23 -7.38
CA ASN A 229 24.53 -9.82 -8.73
C ASN A 229 23.40 -9.17 -9.53
N CYS A 230 22.23 -8.92 -8.93
CA CYS A 230 21.06 -8.43 -9.64
C CYS A 230 20.53 -7.15 -9.00
N ALA A 231 20.14 -6.15 -9.78
CA ALA A 231 19.62 -4.92 -9.20
C ALA A 231 18.09 -4.91 -9.15
N ALA A 232 17.55 -4.28 -8.11
CA ALA A 232 16.11 -4.06 -7.95
C ALA A 232 15.81 -2.65 -7.48
N LEU A 233 14.59 -2.16 -7.75
CA LEU A 233 13.99 -1.05 -7.01
C LEU A 233 13.57 -1.57 -5.63
N VAL A 234 14.27 -1.15 -4.58
CA VAL A 234 14.05 -1.69 -3.23
C VAL A 234 13.10 -0.80 -2.44
N PHE A 235 12.00 -1.35 -1.95
CA PHE A 235 10.95 -0.61 -1.24
C PHE A 235 11.52 0.15 -0.03
N SER A 236 12.31 -0.53 0.80
CA SER A 236 12.93 0.07 2.00
C SER A 236 13.94 1.20 1.69
N TYR A 237 14.39 1.30 0.44
CA TYR A 237 15.29 2.33 -0.06
C TYR A 237 14.54 3.43 -0.85
N GLN A 238 13.24 3.59 -0.61
CA GLN A 238 12.38 4.50 -1.38
C GLN A 238 12.47 4.22 -2.89
N TYR A 239 12.56 2.92 -3.22
CA TYR A 239 12.74 2.41 -4.58
C TYR A 239 14.02 2.87 -5.28
N GLN A 240 15.04 3.35 -4.55
CA GLN A 240 16.40 3.43 -5.09
C GLN A 240 16.98 2.04 -5.35
N TRP A 241 18.03 1.97 -6.18
CA TRP A 241 18.58 0.68 -6.60
C TRP A 241 19.35 0.04 -5.46
N GLY A 242 19.08 -1.23 -5.20
CA GLY A 242 19.89 -2.09 -4.35
C GLY A 242 20.40 -3.28 -5.14
N ASP A 243 21.59 -3.78 -4.79
CA ASP A 243 22.09 -5.05 -5.31
C ASP A 243 21.54 -6.18 -4.43
N GLU A 244 20.88 -7.11 -5.08
CA GLU A 244 20.03 -8.11 -4.46
C GLU A 244 20.43 -9.50 -4.95
N ASN A 245 20.15 -10.50 -4.11
CA ASN A 245 20.31 -11.89 -4.51
C ASN A 245 19.30 -12.21 -5.62
N CYS A 246 19.82 -12.60 -6.78
CA CYS A 246 19.08 -12.97 -7.99
C CYS A 246 18.03 -14.06 -7.77
N ASP A 247 18.22 -14.93 -6.78
CA ASP A 247 17.27 -16.02 -6.46
C ASP A 247 16.13 -15.56 -5.56
N SER A 248 16.20 -14.34 -4.99
CA SER A 248 15.16 -13.83 -4.10
C SER A 248 13.91 -13.48 -4.91
N PRO A 249 12.72 -13.94 -4.51
CA PRO A 249 11.50 -13.62 -5.25
C PRO A 249 11.18 -12.13 -5.12
N LYS A 250 11.01 -11.45 -6.26
CA LYS A 250 10.59 -10.04 -6.36
C LYS A 250 9.64 -9.85 -7.53
N GLN A 251 8.87 -8.77 -7.50
CA GLN A 251 7.96 -8.44 -8.60
C GLN A 251 8.76 -8.02 -9.83
N MET A 252 8.14 -8.03 -11.01
CA MET A 252 8.86 -7.75 -12.24
C MET A 252 8.20 -6.65 -13.06
N ILE A 253 9.04 -5.87 -13.72
CA ILE A 253 8.66 -4.84 -14.68
C ILE A 253 9.27 -5.27 -16.00
N CYS A 254 8.51 -5.28 -17.08
CA CYS A 254 9.06 -5.40 -18.42
C CYS A 254 8.99 -4.06 -19.15
N GLU A 255 9.99 -3.78 -19.97
CA GLU A 255 10.07 -2.67 -20.90
C GLU A 255 10.00 -3.21 -22.33
N SER A 256 9.22 -2.55 -23.19
CA SER A 256 9.23 -2.78 -24.63
C SER A 256 8.86 -1.49 -25.39
N ARG A 257 9.21 -1.44 -26.68
CA ARG A 257 8.71 -0.40 -27.61
C ARG A 257 7.40 -0.81 -28.27
N GLU A 258 7.11 -2.11 -28.30
CA GLU A 258 6.03 -2.71 -29.08
C GLU A 258 5.36 -3.82 -28.27
N PHE A 259 4.81 -3.52 -27.09
CA PHE A 259 3.82 -4.45 -26.53
C PHE A 259 2.66 -4.56 -27.51
N TYR A 260 2.35 -5.77 -27.98
CA TYR A 260 1.25 -6.01 -28.91
C TYR A 260 -0.06 -5.48 -28.31
N SER A 261 -0.83 -4.76 -29.11
CA SER A 261 -1.98 -3.95 -28.67
C SER A 261 -3.23 -4.73 -28.25
N SER A 262 -3.16 -6.05 -28.07
CA SER A 262 -4.31 -6.84 -27.67
C SER A 262 -4.08 -7.44 -26.29
N VAL A 263 -4.70 -6.81 -25.29
CA VAL A 263 -4.89 -7.34 -23.94
C VAL A 263 -5.51 -8.76 -23.99
N ASP A 264 -6.25 -9.08 -25.05
CA ASP A 264 -6.91 -10.36 -25.28
C ASP A 264 -5.97 -11.55 -25.61
N TYR A 265 -4.73 -11.32 -26.05
CA TYR A 265 -3.76 -12.42 -26.29
C TYR A 265 -2.99 -12.81 -25.03
N TYR A 266 -2.97 -11.93 -24.02
CA TYR A 266 -2.16 -12.10 -22.82
C TYR A 266 -2.85 -12.97 -21.75
N ASP A 267 -4.19 -12.98 -21.66
CA ASP A 267 -4.93 -13.86 -20.74
C ASP A 267 -4.74 -15.35 -21.13
N ASP A 268 -4.83 -15.70 -22.41
CA ASP A 268 -4.71 -17.09 -22.89
C ASP A 268 -3.28 -17.65 -22.75
N PHE A 269 -2.25 -16.82 -22.94
CA PHE A 269 -0.84 -17.21 -22.75
C PHE A 269 -0.51 -17.42 -21.27
N TYR A 270 -1.06 -16.59 -20.37
CA TYR A 270 -0.74 -16.66 -18.94
C TYR A 270 -1.47 -17.80 -18.22
N ASP A 271 -2.72 -18.11 -18.58
CA ASP A 271 -3.43 -19.29 -18.06
C ASP A 271 -2.72 -20.60 -18.46
N PHE A 272 -2.03 -20.62 -19.60
CA PHE A 272 -1.21 -21.75 -20.04
C PHE A 272 0.11 -21.90 -19.25
N PHE A 273 0.78 -20.80 -18.90
CA PHE A 273 2.10 -20.84 -18.24
C PHE A 273 2.06 -20.79 -16.71
N PHE A 274 1.07 -20.14 -16.10
CA PHE A 274 1.13 -19.79 -14.67
C PHE A 274 -0.02 -20.33 -13.81
N GLY A 275 -1.15 -20.73 -14.39
CA GLY A 275 -2.26 -21.38 -13.67
C GLY A 275 -2.79 -20.65 -12.42
N ASP A 276 -3.70 -21.30 -11.69
CA ASP A 276 -4.43 -20.75 -10.52
C ASP A 276 -3.68 -20.79 -9.17
N ASN A 277 -2.39 -21.14 -9.16
CA ASN A 277 -1.68 -21.51 -7.91
C ASN A 277 -0.79 -20.39 -7.35
N CYS A 278 -1.35 -19.50 -6.52
CA CYS A 278 -0.50 -18.77 -5.57
C CYS A 278 -0.33 -19.58 -4.29
N GLY A 279 0.90 -20.00 -3.99
CA GLY A 279 1.27 -20.57 -2.69
C GLY A 279 1.54 -22.08 -2.67
N ALA A 280 1.47 -22.78 -3.80
CA ALA A 280 2.09 -24.10 -3.90
C ALA A 280 3.61 -23.92 -4.06
N THR A 281 4.39 -24.68 -3.29
CA THR A 281 5.80 -24.90 -3.61
C THR A 281 5.88 -25.34 -5.06
N TRP A 282 6.44 -24.48 -5.92
CA TRP A 282 6.67 -24.79 -7.33
C TRP A 282 7.48 -26.09 -7.40
N ASP A 283 6.84 -27.17 -7.88
CA ASP A 283 7.53 -28.42 -8.16
C ASP A 283 8.11 -28.27 -9.57
N TRP A 284 9.43 -28.10 -9.65
CA TRP A 284 10.16 -27.68 -10.85
C TRP A 284 10.33 -28.80 -11.89
N ASP A 285 9.80 -30.00 -11.63
CA ASP A 285 9.98 -31.20 -12.46
C ASP A 285 8.91 -31.36 -13.56
N VAL A 286 8.03 -30.37 -13.80
CA VAL A 286 6.93 -30.47 -14.79
C VAL A 286 6.97 -29.35 -15.84
N ILE A 287 8.16 -28.87 -16.21
CA ILE A 287 8.33 -28.01 -17.40
C ILE A 287 8.99 -28.84 -18.50
N ASP A 288 8.21 -29.67 -19.19
CA ASP A 288 8.60 -30.20 -20.50
C ASP A 288 8.37 -29.09 -21.54
N ILE A 289 9.46 -28.49 -22.00
CA ILE A 289 9.50 -27.52 -23.09
C ILE A 289 9.50 -28.30 -24.41
N PRO A 290 8.54 -28.10 -25.35
CA PRO A 290 8.66 -28.62 -26.71
C PRO A 290 9.72 -27.88 -27.54
#